data_AF-A0A3Q9RP74-F1
#
_entry.id   AF-A0A3Q9RP74-F1
#
_cell.length_a   1.000
_cell.length_b   1.000
_cell.length_c   1.000
_cell.angle_alpha   90.00
_cell.angle_beta   90.00
_cell.angle_gamma   90.00
#
_symmetry.space_group_name_H-M   'P 1'
#
loop_
_entity.id
_entity.type
_entity.pdbx_description
1 polymer ?
#
loop_
_entity_poly.entity_id
_entity_poly.type
_entity_poly.pdbx_seq_one_letter_code
_entity_poly.pdbx_strand_id
1 'polypeptide(L)'
;MAKFTDDEIKGILKQYNLQILDGEVYKNNNTSFTCVTNEGYMVNIRIGDLKAGKKPRPFHTKNQYTIENIKMWLKMNDDNYELLSTEYAGCGKYLIWKKKGSDKPFEMNWRNFQTGYRDRATMKETMSKKKRKPLEIVKNEIDDILKKEIFKGWNINTEELNKYKNAHTRLLFNHVDGYKVVCTLDAFRRLKTGFQFLNMSEPDLSINNISIFIDKNTPYKFKEGQIYQGNHSEYIFICEEHGEFKSILRNVFFRKKGCSKCDLERRKGETSPNYNHDLTEEERQMRREYPEYKQWRKQVYERDNYTCQCCGKTNTELNAHHKDSYHWCKERRTDVSNGATLCEECHNEFHSVYGLRDNTESQYTEFITIIKNSTIPI
;
A
#
# COMPACT_ATOMS: atom_id res chain seq x y z
N MET A 1 -26.57 -10.96 -38.97
CA MET A 1 -26.51 -11.90 -37.83
C MET A 1 -27.57 -12.97 -38.06
N ALA A 2 -27.21 -14.25 -37.97
CA ALA A 2 -28.13 -15.36 -38.21
C ALA A 2 -29.33 -15.33 -37.24
N LYS A 3 -30.51 -15.65 -37.76
CA LYS A 3 -31.76 -15.82 -36.99
C LYS A 3 -31.68 -17.17 -36.27
N PHE A 4 -31.78 -17.16 -34.94
CA PHE A 4 -31.86 -18.40 -34.14
C PHE A 4 -33.13 -19.19 -34.46
N THR A 5 -33.03 -20.50 -34.28
CA THR A 5 -34.18 -21.42 -34.32
C THR A 5 -35.08 -21.22 -33.10
N ASP A 6 -36.34 -21.62 -33.20
CA ASP A 6 -37.32 -21.47 -32.12
C ASP A 6 -36.91 -22.24 -30.85
N ASP A 7 -36.23 -23.37 -31.00
CA ASP A 7 -35.75 -24.18 -29.88
C ASP A 7 -34.58 -23.54 -29.13
N GLU A 8 -33.65 -22.89 -29.85
CA GLU A 8 -32.56 -22.13 -29.24
C GLU A 8 -33.10 -20.95 -28.41
N ILE A 9 -34.16 -20.30 -28.89
CA ILE A 9 -34.80 -19.18 -28.19
C ILE A 9 -35.49 -19.66 -26.94
N LYS A 10 -36.27 -20.76 -27.01
CA LYS A 10 -36.88 -21.38 -25.83
C LYS A 10 -35.82 -21.74 -24.79
N GLY A 11 -34.66 -22.25 -25.22
CA GLY A 11 -33.52 -22.52 -24.35
C GLY A 11 -32.99 -21.27 -23.63
N ILE A 12 -32.77 -20.17 -24.36
CA ILE A 12 -32.32 -18.89 -23.78
C ILE A 12 -33.35 -18.34 -22.80
N LEU A 13 -34.63 -18.31 -23.18
CA LEU A 13 -35.70 -17.78 -22.33
C LEU A 13 -35.85 -18.58 -21.03
N LYS A 14 -35.71 -19.92 -21.10
CA LYS A 14 -35.73 -20.79 -19.93
C LYS A 14 -34.62 -20.47 -18.92
N GLN A 15 -33.43 -20.08 -19.37
CA GLN A 15 -32.33 -19.67 -18.47
C GLN A 15 -32.66 -18.41 -17.65
N TYR A 16 -33.55 -17.57 -18.16
CA TYR A 16 -33.98 -16.33 -17.52
C TYR A 16 -35.38 -16.42 -16.89
N ASN A 17 -35.97 -17.62 -16.80
CA ASN A 17 -37.32 -17.85 -16.29
C ASN A 17 -38.38 -17.03 -17.04
N LEU A 18 -38.28 -17.03 -18.37
CA LEU A 18 -39.19 -16.31 -19.27
C LEU A 18 -39.98 -17.27 -20.15
N GLN A 19 -41.22 -16.89 -20.43
CA GLN A 19 -42.08 -17.49 -21.44
C GLN A 19 -42.53 -16.42 -22.42
N ILE A 20 -42.64 -16.77 -23.71
CA ILE A 20 -43.19 -15.84 -24.72
C ILE A 20 -44.67 -15.64 -24.41
N LEU A 21 -45.16 -14.40 -24.44
CA LEU A 21 -46.57 -14.11 -24.26
C LEU A 21 -47.38 -14.69 -25.43
N ASP A 22 -48.56 -15.26 -25.15
CA ASP A 22 -49.41 -15.83 -26.19
C ASP A 22 -49.72 -14.81 -27.31
N GLY A 23 -49.49 -15.23 -28.55
CA GLY A 23 -49.65 -14.38 -29.75
C GLY A 23 -48.44 -13.54 -30.13
N GLU A 24 -47.37 -13.49 -29.32
CA GLU A 24 -46.12 -12.83 -29.67
C GLU A 24 -45.21 -13.74 -30.50
N VAL A 25 -44.49 -13.14 -31.45
CA VAL A 25 -43.60 -13.87 -32.37
C VAL A 25 -42.22 -13.24 -32.38
N TYR A 26 -41.21 -14.08 -32.11
CA TYR A 26 -39.83 -13.67 -32.29
C TYR A 26 -39.51 -13.41 -33.77
N LYS A 27 -38.89 -12.26 -34.06
CA LYS A 27 -38.49 -11.87 -35.42
C LYS A 27 -36.99 -12.00 -35.64
N ASN A 28 -36.19 -11.35 -34.78
CA ASN A 28 -34.73 -11.32 -34.84
C ASN A 28 -34.14 -10.85 -33.49
N ASN A 29 -32.81 -10.87 -33.36
CA ASN A 29 -32.11 -10.57 -32.11
C ASN A 29 -32.27 -9.13 -31.59
N ASN A 30 -32.63 -8.18 -32.46
CA ASN A 30 -32.66 -6.76 -32.17
C ASN A 30 -34.08 -6.21 -32.03
N THR A 31 -35.10 -6.96 -32.47
CA THR A 31 -36.50 -6.60 -32.29
C THR A 31 -36.97 -7.04 -30.91
N SER A 32 -37.63 -6.13 -30.20
CA SER A 32 -38.22 -6.45 -28.92
C SER A 32 -39.54 -7.21 -29.09
N PHE A 33 -39.81 -8.12 -28.16
CA PHE A 33 -41.08 -8.83 -28.04
C PHE A 33 -41.40 -9.05 -26.55
N THR A 34 -42.67 -9.36 -26.26
CA THR A 34 -43.16 -9.47 -24.89
C THR A 34 -42.96 -10.89 -24.36
N CYS A 35 -42.36 -10.97 -23.16
CA CYS A 35 -42.29 -12.19 -22.38
C CYS A 35 -42.96 -11.99 -21.02
N VAL A 36 -43.31 -13.11 -20.40
CA VAL A 36 -43.84 -13.20 -19.04
C VAL A 36 -42.81 -13.90 -18.17
N THR A 37 -42.51 -13.36 -16.99
CA THR A 37 -41.67 -14.05 -16.00
C THR A 37 -42.45 -15.17 -15.30
N ASN A 38 -41.78 -16.08 -14.61
CA ASN A 38 -42.46 -17.10 -13.80
C ASN A 38 -43.41 -16.52 -12.75
N GLU A 39 -43.13 -15.32 -12.24
CA GLU A 39 -44.01 -14.59 -11.32
C GLU A 39 -45.18 -13.87 -12.01
N GLY A 40 -45.28 -13.99 -13.34
CA GLY A 40 -46.35 -13.39 -14.16
C GLY A 40 -46.07 -11.98 -14.68
N TYR A 41 -44.89 -11.40 -14.41
CA TYR A 41 -44.60 -10.03 -14.83
C TYR A 41 -44.31 -9.95 -16.32
N MET A 42 -44.91 -8.97 -17.01
CA MET A 42 -44.66 -8.73 -18.42
C MET A 42 -43.42 -7.88 -18.64
N VAL A 43 -42.55 -8.31 -19.54
CA VAL A 43 -41.28 -7.64 -19.87
C VAL A 43 -41.07 -7.59 -21.37
N ASN A 44 -40.77 -6.40 -21.89
CA ASN A 44 -40.21 -6.27 -23.23
C ASN A 44 -38.72 -6.59 -23.21
N ILE A 45 -38.31 -7.60 -23.97
CA ILE A 45 -36.92 -8.05 -24.07
C ILE A 45 -36.44 -8.07 -25.52
N ARG A 46 -35.12 -8.09 -25.71
CA ARG A 46 -34.45 -8.41 -26.97
C ARG A 46 -33.52 -9.58 -26.72
N ILE A 47 -33.47 -10.57 -27.63
CA ILE A 47 -32.57 -11.72 -27.46
C ILE A 47 -31.10 -11.27 -27.36
N GLY A 48 -30.70 -10.25 -28.13
CA GLY A 48 -29.34 -9.69 -28.04
C GLY A 48 -28.97 -9.20 -26.64
N ASP A 49 -29.91 -8.61 -25.90
CA ASP A 49 -29.68 -8.12 -24.53
C ASP A 49 -29.51 -9.28 -23.53
N LEU A 50 -30.30 -10.34 -23.67
CA LEU A 50 -30.17 -11.55 -22.84
C LEU A 50 -28.83 -12.25 -23.09
N LYS A 51 -28.36 -12.32 -24.34
CA LYS A 51 -27.04 -12.90 -24.67
C LYS A 51 -25.89 -12.06 -24.10
N ALA A 52 -26.07 -10.75 -23.99
CA ALA A 52 -25.12 -9.85 -23.31
C ALA A 52 -25.20 -9.92 -21.77
N GLY A 53 -25.97 -10.85 -21.20
CA GLY A 53 -26.10 -11.04 -19.75
C GLY A 53 -27.03 -10.04 -19.07
N LYS A 54 -27.78 -9.22 -19.82
CA LYS A 54 -28.71 -8.26 -19.21
C LYS A 54 -29.95 -8.98 -18.71
N LYS A 55 -30.22 -8.87 -17.41
CA LYS A 55 -31.43 -9.43 -16.80
C LYS A 55 -32.68 -8.64 -17.18
N PRO A 56 -33.83 -9.31 -17.38
CA PRO A 56 -35.13 -8.65 -17.54
C PRO A 56 -35.43 -7.73 -16.35
N ARG A 57 -36.07 -6.60 -16.61
CA ARG A 57 -36.40 -5.59 -15.59
C ARG A 57 -37.90 -5.27 -15.62
N PRO A 58 -38.73 -6.01 -14.86
CA PRO A 58 -40.18 -5.78 -14.78
C PRO A 58 -40.59 -4.35 -14.41
N PHE A 59 -39.79 -3.69 -13.55
CA PHE A 59 -40.07 -2.36 -13.01
C PHE A 59 -39.07 -1.32 -13.53
N HIS A 60 -39.16 -0.95 -14.81
CA HIS A 60 -38.17 -0.11 -15.47
C HIS A 60 -38.83 0.91 -16.39
N THR A 61 -38.28 2.12 -16.49
CA THR A 61 -38.85 3.22 -17.31
C THR A 61 -39.02 2.87 -18.78
N LYS A 62 -38.22 1.94 -19.29
CA LYS A 62 -38.30 1.43 -20.68
C LYS A 62 -39.25 0.24 -20.86
N ASN A 63 -39.80 -0.31 -19.78
CA ASN A 63 -40.76 -1.41 -19.85
C ASN A 63 -42.18 -0.84 -19.82
N GLN A 64 -42.90 -0.96 -20.93
CA GLN A 64 -44.26 -0.43 -21.07
C GLN A 64 -45.25 -1.04 -20.07
N TYR A 65 -44.99 -2.27 -19.62
CA TYR A 65 -45.84 -2.98 -18.66
C TYR A 65 -45.54 -2.63 -17.20
N THR A 66 -44.68 -1.66 -16.91
CA THR A 66 -44.25 -1.39 -15.53
C THR A 66 -45.42 -1.07 -14.60
N ILE A 67 -46.40 -0.28 -15.04
CA ILE A 67 -47.56 0.07 -14.22
C ILE A 67 -48.43 -1.15 -13.93
N GLU A 68 -48.69 -1.98 -14.94
CA GLU A 68 -49.43 -3.24 -14.76
C GLU A 68 -48.67 -4.23 -13.88
N ASN A 69 -47.35 -4.31 -14.02
CA ASN A 69 -46.52 -5.11 -13.13
C ASN A 69 -46.57 -4.62 -11.69
N ILE A 70 -46.59 -3.29 -11.44
CA ILE A 70 -46.74 -2.76 -10.07
C ILE A 70 -48.11 -3.12 -9.51
N LYS A 71 -49.20 -2.98 -10.29
CA LYS A 71 -50.54 -3.39 -9.88
C LYS A 71 -50.62 -4.88 -9.58
N MET A 72 -49.96 -5.70 -10.38
CA MET A 72 -49.91 -7.15 -10.15
C MET A 72 -49.07 -7.49 -8.92
N TRP A 73 -47.95 -6.79 -8.70
CA TRP A 73 -47.15 -6.90 -7.49
C TRP A 73 -47.98 -6.58 -6.24
N LEU A 74 -48.82 -5.53 -6.28
CA LEU A 74 -49.73 -5.18 -5.19
C LEU A 74 -50.69 -6.34 -4.87
N LYS A 75 -51.33 -6.92 -5.89
CA LYS A 75 -52.23 -8.08 -5.68
C LYS A 75 -51.54 -9.26 -4.98
N MET A 76 -50.26 -9.49 -5.27
CA MET A 76 -49.50 -10.59 -4.68
C MET A 76 -48.91 -10.28 -3.28
N ASN A 77 -48.59 -9.02 -2.99
CA ASN A 77 -47.77 -8.67 -1.83
C ASN A 77 -48.48 -7.76 -0.82
N ASP A 78 -49.35 -6.86 -1.28
CA ASP A 78 -50.06 -5.91 -0.42
C ASP A 78 -51.28 -5.31 -1.14
N ASP A 79 -52.40 -6.03 -1.08
CA ASP A 79 -53.66 -5.63 -1.70
C ASP A 79 -54.41 -4.55 -0.90
N ASN A 80 -53.78 -3.93 0.12
CA ASN A 80 -54.38 -2.79 0.83
C ASN A 80 -54.19 -1.46 0.11
N TYR A 81 -53.37 -1.43 -0.94
CA TYR A 81 -53.04 -0.21 -1.68
C TYR A 81 -53.41 -0.36 -3.15
N GLU A 82 -53.75 0.77 -3.74
CA GLU A 82 -54.07 0.94 -5.14
C GLU A 82 -53.11 1.97 -5.73
N LEU A 83 -52.56 1.66 -6.90
CA LEU A 83 -51.75 2.59 -7.67
C LEU A 83 -52.67 3.40 -8.60
N LEU A 84 -52.72 4.72 -8.40
CA LEU A 84 -53.50 5.65 -9.23
C LEU A 84 -52.70 6.22 -10.40
N SER A 85 -51.36 6.29 -10.28
CA SER A 85 -50.52 6.73 -11.39
C SER A 85 -50.63 5.80 -12.59
N THR A 86 -50.75 6.39 -13.78
CA THR A 86 -50.81 5.70 -15.07
C THR A 86 -49.46 5.64 -15.79
N GLU A 87 -48.44 6.34 -15.28
CA GLU A 87 -47.10 6.43 -15.88
C GLU A 87 -45.99 6.19 -14.85
N TYR A 88 -44.85 5.64 -15.32
CA TYR A 88 -43.69 5.35 -14.48
C TYR A 88 -42.42 6.04 -14.98
N ALA A 89 -42.04 7.14 -14.32
CA ALA A 89 -40.83 7.91 -14.63
C ALA A 89 -39.56 7.42 -13.91
N GLY A 90 -39.63 6.32 -13.15
CA GLY A 90 -38.49 5.68 -12.50
C GLY A 90 -38.66 5.49 -10.99
N CYS A 91 -37.85 4.61 -10.38
CA CYS A 91 -38.08 4.12 -9.02
C CYS A 91 -37.98 5.19 -7.92
N GLY A 92 -37.29 6.30 -8.17
CA GLY A 92 -37.16 7.44 -7.24
C GLY A 92 -38.13 8.59 -7.53
N LYS A 93 -38.93 8.50 -8.60
CA LYS A 93 -39.97 9.50 -8.91
C LYS A 93 -41.25 9.15 -8.18
N TYR A 94 -41.99 10.18 -7.79
CA TYR A 94 -43.24 10.00 -7.07
C TYR A 94 -44.31 9.38 -7.97
N LEU A 95 -45.06 8.46 -7.39
CA LEU A 95 -46.30 7.90 -7.90
C LEU A 95 -47.41 8.26 -6.92
N ILE A 96 -48.64 8.28 -7.41
CA ILE A 96 -49.84 8.55 -6.64
C ILE A 96 -50.48 7.22 -6.26
N TRP A 97 -50.72 7.03 -4.97
CA TRP A 97 -51.27 5.82 -4.37
C TRP A 97 -52.52 6.15 -3.57
N LYS A 98 -53.39 5.16 -3.36
CA LYS A 98 -54.53 5.24 -2.47
C LYS A 98 -54.55 4.01 -1.57
N LYS A 99 -54.81 4.19 -0.28
CA LYS A 99 -55.03 3.07 0.65
C LYS A 99 -56.52 2.71 0.62
N LYS A 100 -56.86 1.43 0.52
CA LYS A 100 -58.26 0.97 0.61
C LYS A 100 -58.87 1.44 1.93
N GLY A 101 -60.08 2.00 1.86
CA GLY A 101 -60.76 2.62 3.01
C GLY A 101 -60.32 4.05 3.34
N SER A 102 -59.37 4.64 2.60
CA SER A 102 -59.02 6.08 2.68
C SER A 102 -59.40 6.78 1.38
N ASP A 103 -60.10 7.91 1.48
CA ASP A 103 -60.45 8.71 0.30
C ASP A 103 -59.33 9.62 -0.18
N LYS A 104 -58.28 9.81 0.63
CA LYS A 104 -57.17 10.70 0.30
C LYS A 104 -56.04 9.93 -0.39
N PRO A 105 -55.68 10.30 -1.64
CA PRO A 105 -54.47 9.79 -2.27
C PRO A 105 -53.21 10.41 -1.64
N PHE A 106 -52.06 9.77 -1.84
CA PHE A 106 -50.78 10.25 -1.35
C PHE A 106 -49.65 9.95 -2.34
N GLU A 107 -48.55 10.69 -2.23
CA GLU A 107 -47.37 10.52 -3.07
C GLU A 107 -46.31 9.64 -2.40
N MET A 108 -45.80 8.66 -3.13
CA MET A 108 -44.67 7.83 -2.71
C MET A 108 -43.91 7.31 -3.92
N ASN A 109 -42.58 7.21 -3.84
CA ASN A 109 -41.82 6.59 -4.91
C ASN A 109 -41.80 5.06 -4.76
N TRP A 110 -41.65 4.35 -5.88
CA TRP A 110 -41.69 2.89 -5.91
C TRP A 110 -40.65 2.23 -5.00
N ARG A 111 -39.42 2.78 -4.94
CA ARG A 111 -38.34 2.23 -4.10
C ARG A 111 -38.73 2.23 -2.62
N ASN A 112 -39.17 3.37 -2.10
CA ASN A 112 -39.57 3.51 -0.71
C ASN A 112 -40.80 2.66 -0.41
N PHE A 113 -41.76 2.66 -1.34
CA PHE A 113 -42.95 1.83 -1.25
C PHE A 113 -42.52 0.38 -1.03
N GLN A 114 -41.76 -0.22 -1.96
CA GLN A 114 -41.27 -1.61 -1.88
C GLN A 114 -40.61 -1.97 -0.54
N THR A 115 -39.87 -1.04 0.07
CA THR A 115 -39.18 -1.23 1.36
C THR A 115 -40.06 -1.09 2.61
N GLY A 116 -41.36 -0.86 2.45
CA GLY A 116 -42.34 -0.80 3.55
C GLY A 116 -42.71 0.62 4.01
N TYR A 117 -42.14 1.67 3.42
CA TYR A 117 -42.56 3.06 3.67
C TYR A 117 -43.79 3.39 2.81
N ARG A 118 -44.90 2.70 3.10
CA ARG A 118 -46.10 2.69 2.25
C ARG A 118 -46.91 3.97 2.37
N ASP A 119 -47.03 4.53 3.57
CA ASP A 119 -47.79 5.75 3.88
C ASP A 119 -47.13 6.55 5.02
N ARG A 120 -47.68 7.72 5.38
CA ARG A 120 -47.12 8.55 6.46
C ARG A 120 -47.17 7.87 7.83
N ALA A 121 -48.15 7.00 8.07
CA ALA A 121 -48.32 6.30 9.35
C ALA A 121 -47.24 5.21 9.52
N THR A 122 -47.06 4.36 8.51
CA THR A 122 -46.00 3.35 8.43
C THR A 122 -44.61 4.00 8.46
N MET A 123 -44.40 5.14 7.77
CA MET A 123 -43.17 5.91 7.91
C MET A 123 -42.92 6.34 9.36
N LYS A 124 -43.93 6.92 10.03
CA LYS A 124 -43.81 7.33 11.45
C LYS A 124 -43.56 6.13 12.36
N GLU A 125 -44.24 5.01 12.14
CA GLU A 125 -44.07 3.79 12.93
C GLU A 125 -42.65 3.20 12.77
N THR A 126 -42.17 3.05 11.52
CA THR A 126 -40.81 2.57 11.23
C THR A 126 -39.74 3.52 11.78
N MET A 127 -39.94 4.83 11.69
CA MET A 127 -39.02 5.82 12.25
C MET A 127 -39.07 5.83 13.79
N SER A 128 -40.22 5.59 14.40
CA SER A 128 -40.39 5.42 15.85
C SER A 128 -39.71 4.15 16.36
N LYS A 129 -39.69 3.07 15.57
CA LYS A 129 -38.94 1.83 15.87
C LYS A 129 -37.41 2.03 15.79
N LYS A 130 -36.91 3.05 15.06
CA LYS A 130 -35.50 3.46 15.07
C LYS A 130 -35.11 4.30 16.30
N LYS A 131 -35.66 4.01 17.48
CA LYS A 131 -35.23 4.65 18.73
C LYS A 131 -33.72 4.45 18.92
N ARG A 132 -33.03 5.48 19.44
CA ARG A 132 -31.61 5.43 19.82
C ARG A 132 -31.39 4.21 20.73
N LYS A 133 -30.46 3.33 20.36
CA LYS A 133 -30.06 2.22 21.25
C LYS A 133 -29.60 2.83 22.60
N PRO A 134 -30.06 2.30 23.75
CA PRO A 134 -29.55 2.69 25.06
C PRO A 134 -28.02 2.68 25.10
N LEU A 135 -27.42 3.65 25.79
CA LEU A 135 -25.96 3.78 25.87
C LEU A 135 -25.30 2.55 26.48
N GLU A 136 -25.92 1.95 27.50
CA GLU A 136 -25.51 0.69 28.13
C GLU A 136 -25.32 -0.44 27.10
N ILE A 137 -26.31 -0.59 26.20
CA ILE A 137 -26.30 -1.64 25.17
C ILE A 137 -25.18 -1.37 24.16
N VAL A 138 -24.99 -0.10 23.78
CA VAL A 138 -23.92 0.29 22.85
C VAL A 138 -22.55 0.08 23.48
N LYS A 139 -22.39 0.38 24.78
CA LYS A 139 -21.16 0.15 25.52
C LYS A 139 -20.81 -1.34 25.56
N ASN A 140 -21.75 -2.18 25.98
CA ASN A 140 -21.56 -3.63 26.01
C ASN A 140 -21.22 -4.20 24.63
N GLU A 141 -21.84 -3.68 23.57
CA GLU A 141 -21.52 -4.05 22.18
C GLU A 141 -20.08 -3.67 21.81
N ILE A 142 -19.64 -2.45 22.17
CA ILE A 142 -18.27 -2.00 21.92
C ILE A 142 -17.26 -2.86 22.71
N ASP A 143 -17.51 -3.06 23.99
CA ASP A 143 -16.64 -3.82 24.89
C ASP A 143 -16.50 -5.27 24.39
N ASP A 144 -17.57 -5.88 23.89
CA ASP A 144 -17.52 -7.22 23.32
C ASP A 144 -16.65 -7.31 22.06
N ILE A 145 -16.73 -6.31 21.17
CA ILE A 145 -15.86 -6.25 19.99
C ILE A 145 -14.40 -6.04 20.40
N LEU A 146 -14.14 -5.19 21.40
CA LEU A 146 -12.79 -4.89 21.92
C LEU A 146 -12.10 -6.11 22.56
N LYS A 147 -12.83 -7.15 22.97
CA LYS A 147 -12.23 -8.40 23.47
C LYS A 147 -11.43 -9.16 22.41
N LYS A 148 -11.63 -8.89 21.12
CA LYS A 148 -10.85 -9.55 20.06
C LYS A 148 -9.39 -9.16 20.16
N GLU A 149 -8.47 -10.12 19.96
CA GLU A 149 -7.02 -9.90 20.04
C GLU A 149 -6.51 -8.72 19.19
N ILE A 150 -7.11 -8.48 18.02
CA ILE A 150 -6.75 -7.35 17.14
C ILE A 150 -7.00 -5.96 17.78
N PHE A 151 -7.75 -5.89 18.88
CA PHE A 151 -8.05 -4.68 19.64
C PHE A 151 -7.48 -4.72 21.07
N LYS A 152 -6.56 -5.66 21.36
CA LYS A 152 -5.88 -5.73 22.65
C LYS A 152 -5.31 -4.36 23.03
N GLY A 153 -5.59 -3.92 24.26
CA GLY A 153 -5.14 -2.63 24.79
C GLY A 153 -5.98 -1.41 24.39
N TRP A 154 -6.99 -1.56 23.52
CA TRP A 154 -7.90 -0.48 23.15
C TRP A 154 -9.11 -0.40 24.08
N ASN A 155 -9.50 0.83 24.41
CA ASN A 155 -10.69 1.15 25.19
C ASN A 155 -11.43 2.34 24.58
N ILE A 156 -12.75 2.36 24.72
CA ILE A 156 -13.54 3.52 24.33
C ILE A 156 -13.35 4.66 25.34
N ASN A 157 -13.24 5.90 24.85
CA ASN A 157 -13.32 7.07 25.72
C ASN A 157 -14.77 7.22 26.23
N THR A 158 -14.98 7.05 27.53
CA THR A 158 -16.31 7.04 28.17
C THR A 158 -17.01 8.39 28.11
N GLU A 159 -16.27 9.51 28.14
CA GLU A 159 -16.84 10.85 28.00
C GLU A 159 -17.37 11.07 26.57
N GLU A 160 -16.65 10.55 25.57
CA GLU A 160 -17.05 10.62 24.16
C GLU A 160 -18.24 9.71 23.84
N LEU A 161 -18.41 8.60 24.57
CA LEU A 161 -19.56 7.71 24.40
C LEU A 161 -20.90 8.42 24.65
N ASN A 162 -20.93 9.40 25.57
CA ASN A 162 -22.13 10.19 25.85
C ASN A 162 -22.64 10.95 24.60
N LYS A 163 -21.76 11.23 23.64
CA LYS A 163 -22.08 11.90 22.38
C LYS A 163 -22.72 10.97 21.34
N TYR A 164 -22.79 9.65 21.57
CA TYR A 164 -23.35 8.67 20.64
C TYR A 164 -24.79 9.00 20.24
N LYS A 165 -25.08 9.30 18.97
CA LYS A 165 -26.45 9.52 18.47
C LYS A 165 -26.97 8.33 17.68
N ASN A 166 -26.11 7.75 16.86
CA ASN A 166 -26.39 6.65 15.94
C ASN A 166 -25.09 5.97 15.47
N ALA A 167 -25.18 4.94 14.64
CA ALA A 167 -24.02 4.15 14.18
C ALA A 167 -22.95 4.97 13.40
N HIS A 168 -23.30 6.14 12.87
CA HIS A 168 -22.38 7.06 12.19
C HIS A 168 -21.74 8.09 13.13
N THR A 169 -22.04 8.04 14.43
CA THR A 169 -21.37 8.91 15.40
C THR A 169 -19.91 8.51 15.51
N ARG A 170 -19.02 9.50 15.41
CA ARG A 170 -17.58 9.34 15.56
C ARG A 170 -17.25 9.27 17.05
N LEU A 171 -16.52 8.23 17.43
CA LEU A 171 -16.17 7.92 18.80
C LEU A 171 -14.64 7.83 18.90
N LEU A 172 -14.08 8.36 19.98
CA LEU A 172 -12.65 8.30 20.28
C LEU A 172 -12.32 7.03 21.07
N PHE A 173 -11.30 6.32 20.61
CA PHE A 173 -10.74 5.16 21.28
C PHE A 173 -9.30 5.47 21.67
N ASN A 174 -8.91 4.99 22.85
CA ASN A 174 -7.58 5.16 23.43
C ASN A 174 -6.90 3.80 23.57
N HIS A 175 -5.63 3.72 23.25
CA HIS A 175 -4.78 2.58 23.56
C HIS A 175 -4.04 2.81 24.88
N VAL A 176 -3.73 1.73 25.60
CA VAL A 176 -2.87 1.77 26.80
C VAL A 176 -1.50 2.40 26.54
N ASP A 177 -1.01 2.35 25.31
CA ASP A 177 0.25 2.98 24.90
C ASP A 177 0.15 4.47 24.62
N GLY A 178 -1.05 5.06 24.73
CA GLY A 178 -1.31 6.47 24.44
C GLY A 178 -1.77 6.76 23.01
N TYR A 179 -1.81 5.77 22.12
CA TYR A 179 -2.39 5.95 20.78
C TYR A 179 -3.87 6.32 20.86
N LYS A 180 -4.32 7.18 19.94
CA LYS A 180 -5.70 7.67 19.89
C LYS A 180 -6.24 7.57 18.48
N VAL A 181 -7.45 7.05 18.33
CA VAL A 181 -8.11 6.93 17.02
C VAL A 181 -9.58 7.29 17.11
N VAL A 182 -10.10 7.93 16.07
CA VAL A 182 -11.52 8.23 15.95
C VAL A 182 -12.12 7.41 14.84
N CYS A 183 -13.20 6.68 15.13
CA CYS A 183 -13.96 5.96 14.11
C CYS A 183 -15.46 5.96 14.40
N THR A 184 -16.28 5.72 13.39
CA THR A 184 -17.71 5.51 13.59
C THR A 184 -18.00 4.10 14.09
N LEU A 185 -19.06 3.90 14.88
CA LEU A 185 -19.47 2.57 15.34
C LEU A 185 -19.74 1.59 14.16
N ASP A 186 -20.32 2.08 13.06
CA ASP A 186 -20.55 1.29 11.84
C ASP A 186 -19.25 0.83 11.16
N ALA A 187 -18.23 1.69 11.14
CA ALA A 187 -16.90 1.31 10.66
C ALA A 187 -16.24 0.31 11.63
N PHE A 188 -16.29 0.59 12.93
CA PHE A 188 -15.70 -0.26 13.98
C PHE A 188 -16.18 -1.72 13.88
N ARG A 189 -17.49 -1.93 13.71
CA ARG A 189 -18.11 -3.25 13.52
C ARG A 189 -17.53 -4.06 12.35
N ARG A 190 -17.02 -3.39 11.32
CA ARG A 190 -16.54 -4.00 10.07
C ARG A 190 -15.02 -4.15 10.02
N LEU A 191 -14.29 -3.61 11.00
CA LEU A 191 -12.83 -3.70 11.03
C LEU A 191 -12.38 -5.15 11.17
N LYS A 192 -11.50 -5.57 10.25
CA LYS A 192 -10.88 -6.91 10.24
C LYS A 192 -9.41 -6.89 10.68
N THR A 193 -8.76 -5.74 10.60
CA THR A 193 -7.29 -5.59 10.74
C THR A 193 -6.90 -4.60 11.83
N GLY A 194 -7.80 -4.30 12.78
CA GLY A 194 -7.58 -3.28 13.80
C GLY A 194 -7.83 -1.85 13.31
N PHE A 195 -7.44 -0.87 14.13
CA PHE A 195 -7.62 0.56 13.83
C PHE A 195 -6.54 1.10 12.90
N GLN A 196 -6.91 2.10 12.09
CA GLN A 196 -5.96 2.89 11.31
C GLN A 196 -5.45 4.06 12.17
N PHE A 197 -4.14 4.11 12.41
CA PHE A 197 -3.52 5.14 13.28
C PHE A 197 -3.27 6.49 12.60
N LEU A 198 -3.17 6.49 11.27
CA LEU A 198 -2.86 7.69 10.49
C LEU A 198 -4.00 8.01 9.53
N ASN A 199 -4.58 9.20 9.65
CA ASN A 199 -5.73 9.63 8.89
C ASN A 199 -5.68 11.13 8.59
N MET A 200 -5.79 11.49 7.31
CA MET A 200 -5.83 12.88 6.85
C MET A 200 -6.99 13.69 7.44
N SER A 201 -8.09 13.03 7.80
CA SER A 201 -9.23 13.69 8.44
C SER A 201 -8.99 13.99 9.93
N GLU A 202 -7.94 13.43 10.53
CA GLU A 202 -7.57 13.58 11.95
C GLU A 202 -6.07 13.86 12.08
N PRO A 203 -5.60 15.03 11.60
CA PRO A 203 -4.16 15.32 11.50
C PRO A 203 -3.49 15.37 12.88
N ASP A 204 -4.14 15.95 13.89
CA ASP A 204 -3.56 16.09 15.24
C ASP A 204 -3.38 14.73 15.93
N LEU A 205 -4.38 13.86 15.83
CA LEU A 205 -4.27 12.48 16.34
C LEU A 205 -3.21 11.70 15.59
N SER A 206 -3.08 11.92 14.28
CA SER A 206 -2.04 11.28 13.47
C SER A 206 -0.65 11.72 13.91
N ILE A 207 -0.43 13.02 14.17
CA ILE A 207 0.84 13.53 14.69
C ILE A 207 1.16 12.95 16.08
N ASN A 208 0.18 12.92 16.99
CA ASN A 208 0.33 12.28 18.31
C ASN A 208 0.75 10.80 18.16
N ASN A 209 0.05 10.05 17.29
CA ASN A 209 0.36 8.64 17.07
C ASN A 209 1.73 8.44 16.41
N ILE A 210 2.15 9.34 15.52
CA ILE A 210 3.49 9.32 14.92
C ILE A 210 4.55 9.52 16.01
N SER A 211 4.41 10.54 16.87
CA SER A 211 5.37 10.80 17.94
C SER A 211 5.52 9.57 18.85
N ILE A 212 4.41 9.03 19.34
CA ILE A 212 4.41 7.83 20.20
C ILE A 212 5.09 6.65 19.51
N PHE A 213 4.79 6.42 18.22
CA PHE A 213 5.41 5.33 17.48
C PHE A 213 6.93 5.53 17.36
N ILE A 214 7.36 6.73 17.00
CA ILE A 214 8.77 7.08 16.80
C ILE A 214 9.56 6.89 18.10
N ASP A 215 9.05 7.41 19.22
CA ASP A 215 9.70 7.33 20.52
C ASP A 215 9.81 5.88 21.02
N LYS A 216 8.82 5.04 20.74
CA LYS A 216 8.82 3.63 21.19
C LYS A 216 9.63 2.68 20.32
N ASN A 217 9.79 2.98 19.02
CA ASN A 217 10.28 1.99 18.04
C ASN A 217 11.56 2.41 17.32
N THR A 218 12.05 3.63 17.54
CA THR A 218 13.20 4.17 16.81
C THR A 218 14.12 4.97 17.73
N PRO A 219 15.41 5.14 17.38
CA PRO A 219 16.33 5.99 18.13
C PRO A 219 16.18 7.49 17.78
N TYR A 220 15.05 7.87 17.18
CA TYR A 220 14.79 9.24 16.72
C TYR A 220 13.64 9.84 17.50
N LYS A 221 13.55 11.17 17.49
CA LYS A 221 12.37 11.91 17.95
C LYS A 221 11.67 12.56 16.77
N PHE A 222 10.35 12.71 16.86
CA PHE A 222 9.58 13.44 15.87
C PHE A 222 9.55 14.93 16.21
N LYS A 223 9.85 15.83 15.27
CA LYS A 223 9.89 17.27 15.57
C LYS A 223 8.49 17.81 15.84
N GLU A 224 8.35 18.56 16.93
CA GLU A 224 7.08 19.18 17.34
C GLU A 224 6.62 20.28 16.37
N GLY A 225 5.32 20.60 16.40
CA GLY A 225 4.72 21.68 15.59
C GLY A 225 4.47 21.32 14.11
N GLN A 226 4.71 20.07 13.70
CA GLN A 226 4.41 19.59 12.35
C GLN A 226 2.94 19.18 12.20
N ILE A 227 2.42 19.24 10.97
CA ILE A 227 1.05 18.84 10.63
C ILE A 227 1.09 17.61 9.74
N TYR A 228 0.21 16.64 9.99
CA TYR A 228 0.13 15.43 9.18
C TYR A 228 -0.44 15.74 7.79
N GLN A 229 0.38 15.50 6.75
CA GLN A 229 0.05 15.75 5.35
C GLN A 229 -0.03 14.47 4.50
N GLY A 230 0.05 13.30 5.15
CA GLY A 230 -0.01 11.99 4.49
C GLY A 230 1.29 11.19 4.60
N ASN A 231 1.24 9.93 4.19
CA ASN A 231 2.35 8.98 4.39
C ASN A 231 3.55 9.16 3.43
N HIS A 232 3.35 9.91 2.34
CA HIS A 232 4.39 10.19 1.35
C HIS A 232 5.03 11.58 1.53
N SER A 233 4.48 12.40 2.44
CA SER A 233 5.03 13.70 2.75
C SER A 233 6.32 13.56 3.56
N GLU A 234 7.19 14.54 3.41
CA GLU A 234 8.41 14.64 4.21
C GLU A 234 8.11 15.28 5.56
N TYR A 235 8.70 14.70 6.60
CA TYR A 235 8.66 15.19 7.97
C TYR A 235 10.07 15.31 8.50
N ILE A 236 10.23 16.16 9.50
CA ILE A 236 11.47 16.39 10.23
C ILE A 236 11.51 15.47 11.45
N PHE A 237 12.60 14.74 11.56
CA PHE A 237 12.95 13.89 12.69
C PHE A 237 14.25 14.41 13.29
N ILE A 238 14.51 14.04 14.54
CA ILE A 238 15.69 14.44 15.29
C ILE A 238 16.45 13.17 15.65
N CYS A 239 17.69 13.07 15.18
CA CYS A 239 18.68 12.13 15.68
C CYS A 239 19.47 12.79 16.81
N GLU A 240 19.64 12.10 17.93
CA GLU A 240 20.35 12.67 19.08
C GLU A 240 21.82 12.98 18.77
N GLU A 241 22.46 12.18 17.90
CA GLU A 241 23.87 12.34 17.53
C GLU A 241 24.09 13.36 16.40
N HIS A 242 23.18 13.42 15.43
CA HIS A 242 23.41 14.17 14.19
C HIS A 242 22.42 15.31 13.93
N GLY A 243 21.45 15.52 14.82
CA GLY A 243 20.45 16.58 14.75
C GLY A 243 19.29 16.29 13.79
N GLU A 244 18.72 17.35 13.24
CA GLU A 244 17.52 17.28 12.39
C GLU A 244 17.80 16.67 11.01
N PHE A 245 16.89 15.80 10.56
CA PHE A 245 16.89 15.28 9.20
C PHE A 245 15.47 15.12 8.67
N LYS A 246 15.32 15.16 7.34
CA LYS A 246 14.03 14.96 6.66
C LYS A 246 13.90 13.52 6.17
N SER A 247 12.71 12.96 6.29
CA SER A 247 12.38 11.64 5.73
C SER A 247 10.86 11.48 5.59
N ILE A 248 10.44 10.45 4.86
CA ILE A 248 9.03 10.03 4.84
C ILE A 248 8.78 8.99 5.95
N LEU A 249 7.56 8.97 6.49
CA LEU A 249 7.19 8.05 7.59
C LEU A 249 7.48 6.59 7.25
N ARG A 250 7.23 6.17 6.00
CA ARG A 250 7.46 4.78 5.57
C ARG A 250 8.89 4.29 5.79
N ASN A 251 9.88 5.15 5.54
CA ASN A 251 11.29 4.78 5.70
C ASN A 251 11.64 4.58 7.18
N VAL A 252 11.13 5.47 8.02
CA VAL A 252 11.39 5.44 9.46
C VAL A 252 10.63 4.30 10.13
N PHE A 253 9.36 4.09 9.78
CA PHE A 253 8.49 3.06 10.39
C PHE A 253 8.89 1.64 10.03
N PHE A 254 9.11 1.35 8.74
CA PHE A 254 9.22 -0.02 8.26
C PHE A 254 10.63 -0.43 7.85
N ARG A 255 11.44 0.53 7.38
CA ARG A 255 12.78 0.21 6.85
C ARG A 255 13.88 0.38 7.89
N LYS A 256 13.57 0.89 9.10
CA LYS A 256 14.57 1.31 10.10
C LYS A 256 15.68 2.17 9.49
N LYS A 257 15.31 2.94 8.45
CA LYS A 257 16.18 3.87 7.73
C LYS A 257 15.73 5.27 8.11
N GLY A 258 16.64 6.05 8.68
CA GLY A 258 16.38 7.42 9.10
C GLY A 258 17.59 8.29 8.81
N CYS A 259 18.35 8.64 9.84
CA CYS A 259 19.55 9.45 9.71
C CYS A 259 20.58 8.80 8.76
N SER A 260 20.92 9.50 7.69
CA SER A 260 21.91 9.04 6.69
C SER A 260 23.32 8.96 7.26
N LYS A 261 23.66 9.79 8.26
CA LYS A 261 24.95 9.78 8.94
C LYS A 261 25.11 8.51 9.80
N CYS A 262 24.12 8.18 10.64
CA CYS A 262 24.11 6.89 11.36
C CYS A 262 24.20 5.68 10.41
N ASP A 263 23.55 5.73 9.25
CA ASP A 263 23.62 4.65 8.26
C ASP A 263 25.02 4.53 7.62
N LEU A 264 25.70 5.64 7.38
CA LEU A 264 27.07 5.65 6.87
C LEU A 264 28.07 5.13 7.91
N GLU A 265 27.89 5.50 9.18
CA GLU A 265 28.75 5.07 10.28
C GLU A 265 28.64 3.55 10.47
N ARG A 266 27.43 3.00 10.49
CA ARG A 266 27.18 1.53 10.56
C ARG A 266 27.74 0.72 9.39
N ARG A 267 28.27 1.34 8.34
CA ARG A 267 28.87 0.65 7.20
C ARG A 267 30.39 0.66 7.23
N LYS A 268 31.00 1.22 8.29
CA LYS A 268 32.44 1.41 8.41
C LYS A 268 33.00 0.66 9.61
N GLY A 269 34.27 0.25 9.46
CA GLY A 269 35.05 -0.39 10.52
C GLY A 269 34.33 -1.59 11.12
N GLU A 270 34.48 -1.74 12.44
CA GLU A 270 33.92 -2.83 13.23
C GLU A 270 32.38 -2.88 13.23
N THR A 271 31.72 -1.75 12.97
CA THR A 271 30.25 -1.70 12.94
C THR A 271 29.67 -2.20 11.62
N SER A 272 30.51 -2.38 10.60
CA SER A 272 30.09 -2.86 9.28
C SER A 272 29.63 -4.33 9.36
N PRO A 273 28.50 -4.71 8.74
CA PRO A 273 28.06 -6.10 8.67
C PRO A 273 29.06 -7.05 7.98
N ASN A 274 29.97 -6.49 7.17
CA ASN A 274 31.01 -7.24 6.48
C ASN A 274 32.32 -7.32 7.29
N TYR A 275 32.36 -6.74 8.49
CA TYR A 275 33.52 -6.85 9.36
C TYR A 275 33.54 -8.23 10.02
N ASN A 276 34.52 -9.05 9.67
CA ASN A 276 34.69 -10.35 10.29
C ASN A 276 35.31 -10.17 11.67
N HIS A 277 34.56 -10.35 12.76
CA HIS A 277 35.03 -10.19 14.13
C HIS A 277 35.94 -11.33 14.62
N ASP A 278 35.99 -12.47 13.92
CA ASP A 278 36.80 -13.62 14.33
C ASP A 278 38.28 -13.46 13.98
N LEU A 279 38.64 -12.46 13.16
CA LEU A 279 40.03 -12.20 12.78
C LEU A 279 40.75 -11.38 13.84
N THR A 280 41.92 -11.86 14.26
CA THR A 280 42.84 -11.07 15.08
C THR A 280 43.46 -9.93 14.26
N GLU A 281 44.03 -8.94 14.95
CA GLU A 281 44.71 -7.84 14.28
C GLU A 281 45.91 -8.33 13.45
N GLU A 282 46.64 -9.34 13.94
CA GLU A 282 47.73 -9.97 13.19
C GLU A 282 47.22 -10.66 11.91
N GLU A 283 46.09 -11.35 11.98
CA GLU A 283 45.48 -11.99 10.81
C GLU A 283 44.98 -10.96 9.79
N ARG A 284 44.39 -9.85 10.25
CA ARG A 284 44.03 -8.72 9.36
C ARG A 284 45.26 -8.14 8.68
N GLN A 285 46.35 -7.96 9.42
CA GLN A 285 47.61 -7.48 8.85
C GLN A 285 48.19 -8.47 7.85
N MET A 286 48.14 -9.78 8.10
CA MET A 286 48.60 -10.78 7.13
C MET A 286 47.77 -10.75 5.85
N ARG A 287 46.44 -10.60 5.96
CA ARG A 287 45.50 -10.48 4.83
C ARG A 287 45.49 -9.09 4.19
N ARG A 288 46.15 -8.11 4.82
CA ARG A 288 46.17 -6.70 4.44
C ARG A 288 44.78 -6.04 4.49
N GLU A 289 43.94 -6.52 5.41
CA GLU A 289 42.55 -6.11 5.63
C GLU A 289 42.41 -5.11 6.79
N TYR A 290 43.24 -4.07 6.80
CA TYR A 290 43.22 -3.03 7.85
C TYR A 290 43.19 -1.61 7.24
N PRO A 291 42.66 -0.60 7.95
CA PRO A 291 42.42 0.74 7.41
C PRO A 291 43.68 1.43 6.85
N GLU A 292 44.80 1.32 7.55
CA GLU A 292 46.07 1.98 7.25
C GLU A 292 46.65 1.45 5.93
N TYR A 293 46.49 0.16 5.63
CA TYR A 293 46.90 -0.41 4.34
C TYR A 293 46.11 0.17 3.17
N LYS A 294 44.79 0.32 3.33
CA LYS A 294 43.92 0.92 2.31
C LYS A 294 44.30 2.38 2.06
N GLN A 295 44.61 3.11 3.13
CA GLN A 295 45.10 4.48 3.04
C GLN A 295 46.47 4.56 2.36
N TRP A 296 47.41 3.70 2.73
CA TRP A 296 48.74 3.62 2.10
C TRP A 296 48.63 3.37 0.60
N ARG A 297 47.83 2.39 0.15
CA ARG A 297 47.61 2.13 -1.28
C ARG A 297 47.14 3.37 -2.02
N LYS A 298 46.15 4.08 -1.44
CA LYS A 298 45.62 5.31 -2.01
C LYS A 298 46.70 6.39 -2.12
N GLN A 299 47.49 6.59 -1.06
CA GLN A 299 48.57 7.59 -1.04
C GLN A 299 49.68 7.28 -2.05
N VAL A 300 50.03 6.00 -2.26
CA VAL A 300 50.99 5.58 -3.29
C VAL A 300 50.47 5.93 -4.69
N TYR A 301 49.20 5.61 -4.98
CA TYR A 301 48.59 5.97 -6.26
C TYR A 301 48.49 7.48 -6.46
N GLU A 302 48.07 8.23 -5.43
CA GLU A 302 47.96 9.70 -5.50
C GLU A 302 49.34 10.36 -5.72
N ARG A 303 50.38 9.92 -5.00
CA ARG A 303 51.76 10.41 -5.18
C ARG A 303 52.24 10.19 -6.62
N ASP A 304 51.94 9.03 -7.17
CA ASP A 304 52.36 8.62 -8.51
C ASP A 304 51.40 9.10 -9.61
N ASN A 305 50.43 9.95 -9.28
CA ASN A 305 49.38 10.45 -10.17
C ASN A 305 48.69 9.32 -10.96
N TYR A 306 48.38 8.21 -10.28
CA TYR A 306 47.77 7.02 -10.88
C TYR A 306 48.49 6.54 -12.15
N THR A 307 49.82 6.63 -12.16
CA THR A 307 50.68 6.32 -13.31
C THR A 307 51.68 5.23 -12.95
N CYS A 308 51.83 4.23 -13.83
CA CYS A 308 52.85 3.19 -13.65
C CYS A 308 54.26 3.80 -13.66
N GLN A 309 55.03 3.61 -12.59
CA GLN A 309 56.37 4.15 -12.42
C GLN A 309 57.44 3.44 -13.25
N CYS A 310 57.09 2.27 -13.82
CA CYS A 310 57.95 1.54 -14.75
C CYS A 310 57.76 2.03 -16.18
N CYS A 311 56.55 1.91 -16.74
CA CYS A 311 56.29 2.13 -18.16
C CYS A 311 55.48 3.40 -18.49
N GLY A 312 55.04 4.17 -17.49
CA GLY A 312 54.27 5.41 -17.68
C GLY A 312 52.80 5.21 -18.09
N LYS A 313 52.30 3.97 -18.19
CA LYS A 313 50.89 3.71 -18.50
C LYS A 313 49.95 4.25 -17.41
N THR A 314 48.84 4.86 -17.83
CA THR A 314 47.71 5.30 -17.01
C THR A 314 46.43 4.57 -17.45
N ASN A 315 45.33 4.72 -16.70
CA ASN A 315 44.01 4.14 -17.05
C ASN A 315 44.03 2.61 -17.29
N THR A 316 44.90 1.90 -16.57
CA THR A 316 45.03 0.44 -16.59
C THR A 316 44.81 -0.12 -15.18
N GLU A 317 44.77 -1.44 -15.02
CA GLU A 317 44.83 -2.06 -13.71
C GLU A 317 46.18 -1.75 -13.03
N LEU A 318 46.12 -1.11 -11.85
CA LEU A 318 47.27 -0.62 -11.10
C LEU A 318 47.41 -1.34 -9.76
N ASN A 319 48.63 -1.73 -9.45
CA ASN A 319 49.02 -2.37 -8.21
C ASN A 319 49.94 -1.43 -7.41
N ALA A 320 49.63 -1.26 -6.13
CA ALA A 320 50.53 -0.61 -5.19
C ALA A 320 51.56 -1.67 -4.75
N HIS A 321 52.71 -1.65 -5.41
CA HIS A 321 53.80 -2.57 -5.20
C HIS A 321 54.63 -2.14 -3.99
N HIS A 322 55.05 -3.11 -3.16
CA HIS A 322 56.01 -2.89 -2.07
C HIS A 322 57.42 -3.09 -2.60
N LYS A 323 58.29 -2.08 -2.49
CA LYS A 323 59.69 -2.16 -2.91
C LYS A 323 60.49 -3.10 -2.01
N ASP A 324 60.41 -2.89 -0.69
CA ASP A 324 60.79 -3.87 0.34
C ASP A 324 59.56 -4.70 0.71
N SER A 325 59.69 -6.02 0.60
CA SER A 325 58.55 -6.93 0.70
C SER A 325 57.78 -6.80 2.01
N TYR A 326 56.46 -6.74 1.85
CA TYR A 326 55.48 -6.66 2.94
C TYR A 326 55.69 -7.69 4.07
N HIS A 327 56.17 -8.89 3.73
CA HIS A 327 56.23 -10.00 4.67
C HIS A 327 57.36 -9.84 5.72
N TRP A 328 58.54 -9.32 5.33
CA TRP A 328 59.69 -9.13 6.22
C TRP A 328 59.83 -7.71 6.73
N CYS A 329 59.58 -6.68 5.89
CA CYS A 329 59.78 -5.28 6.24
C CYS A 329 58.54 -4.67 6.92
N LYS A 330 58.26 -5.11 8.15
CA LYS A 330 57.03 -4.75 8.88
C LYS A 330 56.93 -3.24 9.11
N GLU A 331 58.06 -2.62 9.43
CA GLU A 331 58.24 -1.21 9.74
C GLU A 331 57.99 -0.28 8.54
N ARG A 332 58.12 -0.76 7.29
CA ARG A 332 57.84 0.02 6.07
C ARG A 332 56.57 -0.42 5.33
N ARG A 333 55.70 -1.25 5.92
CA ARG A 333 54.47 -1.76 5.25
C ARG A 333 53.54 -0.67 4.75
N THR A 334 53.40 0.40 5.53
CA THR A 334 52.55 1.55 5.25
C THR A 334 53.35 2.84 5.08
N ASP A 335 54.67 2.73 4.91
CA ASP A 335 55.49 3.85 4.47
C ASP A 335 55.26 4.08 2.97
N VAL A 336 54.75 5.25 2.61
CA VAL A 336 54.49 5.62 1.22
C VAL A 336 55.76 5.53 0.38
N SER A 337 56.95 5.85 0.94
CA SER A 337 58.23 5.78 0.23
C SER A 337 58.57 4.36 -0.26
N ASN A 338 58.11 3.34 0.47
CA ASN A 338 58.27 1.93 0.16
C ASN A 338 57.24 1.42 -0.86
N GLY A 339 56.30 2.27 -1.28
CA GLY A 339 55.34 1.94 -2.32
C GLY A 339 55.75 2.45 -3.70
N ALA A 340 55.31 1.74 -4.75
CA ALA A 340 55.32 2.22 -6.11
C ALA A 340 54.08 1.77 -6.87
N THR A 341 53.55 2.62 -7.73
CA THR A 341 52.45 2.29 -8.62
C THR A 341 52.98 1.54 -9.84
N LEU A 342 52.57 0.31 -10.05
CA LEU A 342 52.90 -0.48 -11.24
C LEU A 342 51.62 -0.92 -11.95
N CYS A 343 51.60 -0.95 -13.28
CA CYS A 343 50.55 -1.67 -13.99
C CYS A 343 50.70 -3.18 -13.78
N GLU A 344 49.63 -3.93 -13.99
CA GLU A 344 49.63 -5.40 -13.86
C GLU A 344 50.79 -6.07 -14.60
N GLU A 345 51.06 -5.69 -15.86
CA GLU A 345 52.16 -6.23 -16.66
C GLU A 345 53.52 -6.04 -15.97
N CYS A 346 53.88 -4.80 -15.62
CA CYS A 346 55.17 -4.50 -14.98
C CYS A 346 55.26 -5.11 -13.57
N HIS A 347 54.14 -5.22 -12.86
CA HIS A 347 54.08 -5.85 -11.55
C HIS A 347 54.37 -7.36 -11.64
N ASN A 348 53.76 -8.03 -12.61
CA ASN A 348 53.96 -9.45 -12.83
C ASN A 348 55.36 -9.75 -13.38
N GLU A 349 55.88 -8.89 -14.26
CA GLU A 349 57.24 -9.01 -14.79
C GLU A 349 58.28 -8.88 -13.67
N PHE A 350 58.14 -7.89 -12.78
CA PHE A 350 59.01 -7.78 -11.61
C PHE A 350 59.05 -9.08 -10.80
N HIS A 351 57.87 -9.63 -10.49
CA HIS A 351 57.77 -10.88 -9.72
C HIS A 351 58.20 -12.12 -10.51
N SER A 352 58.17 -12.08 -11.84
CA SER A 352 58.75 -13.12 -12.68
C SER A 352 60.27 -13.15 -12.59
N VAL A 353 60.91 -11.98 -12.40
CA VAL A 353 62.37 -11.86 -12.32
C VAL A 353 62.87 -12.14 -10.90
N TYR A 354 62.25 -11.52 -9.89
CA TYR A 354 62.76 -11.52 -8.51
C TYR A 354 61.95 -12.40 -7.54
N GLY A 355 60.88 -13.07 -8.01
CA GLY A 355 60.00 -13.87 -7.17
C GLY A 355 58.99 -13.03 -6.37
N LEU A 356 58.12 -13.72 -5.61
CA LEU A 356 56.99 -13.12 -4.86
C LEU A 356 57.33 -12.69 -3.42
N ARG A 357 58.52 -13.04 -2.93
CA ARG A 357 58.95 -12.82 -1.55
C ARG A 357 60.39 -12.36 -1.53
N ASP A 358 60.77 -11.77 -0.41
CA ASP A 358 62.13 -11.34 -0.07
C ASP A 358 62.68 -10.26 -1.02
N ASN A 359 61.78 -9.58 -1.74
CA ASN A 359 62.14 -8.47 -2.60
C ASN A 359 62.61 -7.27 -1.79
N THR A 360 63.59 -6.55 -2.33
CA THR A 360 64.22 -5.35 -1.74
C THR A 360 64.10 -4.13 -2.66
N GLU A 361 64.15 -2.93 -2.09
CA GLU A 361 64.12 -1.67 -2.85
C GLU A 361 65.25 -1.55 -3.86
N SER A 362 66.39 -2.21 -3.61
CA SER A 362 67.49 -2.30 -4.57
C SER A 362 67.09 -3.08 -5.83
N GLN A 363 66.41 -4.22 -5.69
CA GLN A 363 65.92 -5.01 -6.83
C GLN A 363 64.85 -4.24 -7.61
N TYR A 364 63.95 -3.55 -6.90
CA TYR A 364 62.98 -2.65 -7.56
C TYR A 364 63.69 -1.58 -8.40
N THR A 365 64.70 -0.93 -7.83
CA THR A 365 65.46 0.14 -8.51
C THR A 365 66.22 -0.40 -9.72
N GLU A 366 66.84 -1.57 -9.58
CA GLU A 366 67.51 -2.29 -10.68
C GLU A 366 66.52 -2.59 -11.82
N PHE A 367 65.37 -3.19 -11.50
CA PHE A 367 64.31 -3.50 -12.46
C PHE A 367 63.87 -2.27 -13.26
N ILE A 368 63.53 -1.19 -12.57
CA ILE A 368 63.08 0.06 -13.21
C ILE A 368 64.17 0.63 -14.11
N THR A 369 65.43 0.54 -13.69
CA THR A 369 66.58 1.03 -14.48
C THR A 369 66.78 0.21 -15.75
N ILE A 370 66.70 -1.12 -15.65
CA ILE A 370 66.81 -2.02 -16.81
C ILE A 370 65.70 -1.71 -17.82
N ILE A 371 64.44 -1.68 -17.39
CA ILE A 371 63.30 -1.47 -18.30
C ILE A 371 63.36 -0.08 -18.94
N LYS A 372 63.72 0.97 -18.18
CA LYS A 372 63.88 2.32 -18.73
C LYS A 372 65.02 2.41 -19.75
N ASN A 373 66.12 1.70 -19.55
CA ASN A 373 67.24 1.67 -20.50
C ASN A 373 66.91 0.82 -21.74
N SER A 374 66.08 -0.22 -21.62
CA SER A 374 65.59 -1.02 -22.75
C SER A 374 64.49 -0.35 -23.57
N THR A 375 63.92 0.76 -23.09
CA THR A 375 62.84 1.51 -23.76
C THR A 375 63.29 2.85 -24.37
N ILE A 376 64.59 3.16 -24.34
CA ILE A 376 65.17 4.30 -25.07
C ILE A 376 65.19 3.95 -26.57
N PRO A 377 64.50 4.68 -27.46
CA PRO A 377 64.71 4.54 -28.89
C PRO A 377 66.11 5.07 -29.24
N ILE A 378 66.91 4.27 -29.95
CA ILE A 378 68.08 4.78 -30.68
C ILE A 378 67.59 5.74 -31.77
#